data_AF-A0A536DZZ6-F1
#
_entry.id   AF-A0A536DZZ6-F1
#
_cell.length_a   1.000
_cell.length_b   1.000
_cell.length_c   1.000
_cell.angle_alpha   90.00
_cell.angle_beta   90.00
_cell.angle_gamma   90.00
#
_symmetry.space_group_name_H-M   'P 1'
#
loop_
_entity.id
_entity.type
_entity.pdbx_description
1 polymer ?
#
loop_
_entity_poly.entity_id
_entity_poly.type
_entity_poly.pdbx_seq_one_letter_code
_entity_poly.pdbx_strand_id
1 'polypeptide(L)' 'ETAIEHVWGGIWNRPGLELKYRSLVVVSVLAATGHTEELKTHLRGALNLGWTLDELREALLQTAPTRGFPRLTRRSRH' A
#
# COMPACT_ATOMS: atom_id res chain seq x y z
N GLU A 1 -17.91 -16.10 -13.56
CA GLU A 1 -17.25 -15.45 -12.41
C GLU A 1 -16.87 -14.04 -12.83
N THR A 2 -17.46 -13.02 -12.21
CA THR A 2 -17.09 -11.63 -12.50
C THR A 2 -15.79 -11.28 -11.77
N ALA A 3 -15.03 -10.28 -12.26
CA ALA A 3 -13.81 -9.84 -11.58
C ALA A 3 -14.06 -9.42 -10.11
N ILE A 4 -15.28 -8.95 -9.81
CA ILE A 4 -15.74 -8.59 -8.47
C ILE A 4 -15.91 -9.86 -7.60
N GLU A 5 -16.58 -10.89 -8.10
CA GLU A 5 -16.75 -12.18 -7.38
C GLU A 5 -15.41 -12.86 -7.09
N HIS A 6 -14.48 -12.84 -8.05
CA HIS A 6 -13.16 -13.44 -7.87
C HIS A 6 -12.31 -12.74 -6.80
N VAL A 7 -12.37 -11.40 -6.77
CA VAL A 7 -11.60 -10.59 -5.83
C VAL A 7 -12.23 -10.64 -4.44
N TRP A 8 -13.52 -10.32 -4.33
CA TRP A 8 -14.22 -10.18 -3.05
C TRP A 8 -14.74 -11.50 -2.48
N GLY A 9 -15.03 -12.50 -3.32
CA GLY A 9 -15.38 -13.86 -2.89
C GLY A 9 -14.16 -14.77 -2.74
N GLY A 10 -13.10 -14.52 -3.51
CA GLY A 10 -11.87 -15.32 -3.51
C GLY A 10 -10.73 -14.70 -2.74
N ILE A 11 -9.92 -13.86 -3.40
CA ILE A 11 -8.59 -13.44 -2.92
C ILE A 11 -8.63 -12.76 -1.54
N TRP A 12 -9.61 -11.90 -1.27
CA TRP A 12 -9.71 -11.19 0.02
C TRP A 12 -10.11 -12.08 1.20
N ASN A 13 -10.80 -13.20 0.95
CA ASN A 13 -11.30 -14.10 1.99
C ASN A 13 -10.43 -15.36 2.20
N ARG A 14 -9.28 -15.46 1.52
CA ARG A 14 -8.39 -16.62 1.72
C ARG A 14 -7.96 -16.71 3.20
N PRO A 15 -7.86 -17.93 3.78
CA PRO A 15 -7.30 -18.08 5.11
C PRO A 15 -5.79 -17.72 5.12
N GLY A 16 -5.23 -17.48 6.30
CA GLY A 16 -3.79 -17.28 6.53
C GLY A 16 -3.30 -15.83 6.61
N LEU A 17 -4.13 -14.85 6.24
CA LEU A 17 -3.86 -13.43 6.49
C LEU A 17 -5.18 -12.70 6.74
N GLU A 18 -5.29 -11.98 7.84
CA GLU A 18 -6.50 -11.23 8.15
C GLU A 18 -6.71 -10.07 7.17
N LEU A 19 -7.97 -9.68 6.97
CA LEU A 19 -8.36 -8.59 6.09
C LEU A 19 -7.60 -7.29 6.38
N LYS A 20 -7.37 -6.99 7.67
CA LYS A 20 -6.60 -5.83 8.14
C LYS A 20 -5.20 -5.78 7.52
N TYR A 21 -4.47 -6.91 7.55
CA TYR A 21 -3.12 -6.99 7.00
C TYR A 21 -3.10 -7.09 5.48
N ARG A 22 -4.09 -7.73 4.85
CA ARG A 22 -4.24 -7.72 3.39
C ARG A 22 -4.37 -6.30 2.85
N SER A 23 -5.17 -5.47 3.53
CA SER A 23 -5.33 -4.06 3.18
C SER A 23 -4.01 -3.30 3.26
N LEU A 24 -3.21 -3.55 4.31
CA LEU A 24 -1.89 -2.95 4.44
C LEU A 24 -0.95 -3.31 3.29
N VAL A 25 -0.94 -4.58 2.85
CA VAL A 25 -0.13 -5.02 1.71
C VAL A 25 -0.50 -4.23 0.45
N VAL A 26 -1.79 -4.05 0.17
CA VAL A 26 -2.23 -3.27 -0.99
C VAL A 26 -1.82 -1.80 -0.88
N VAL A 27 -1.97 -1.20 0.31
CA VAL A 27 -1.50 0.18 0.58
C VAL A 27 0.00 0.30 0.31
N SER A 28 0.83 -0.63 0.79
CA SER A 28 2.27 -0.62 0.58
C SER A 28 2.65 -0.79 -0.88
N VAL A 29 1.97 -1.67 -1.63
CA VAL A 29 2.22 -1.86 -3.07
C VAL A 29 1.88 -0.59 -3.85
N LEU A 30 0.71 0.00 -3.62
CA LEU A 30 0.28 1.23 -4.32
C LEU A 30 1.21 2.41 -4.02
N ALA A 31 1.68 2.51 -2.78
CA ALA A 31 2.66 3.53 -2.38
C ALA A 31 4.01 3.32 -3.07
N ALA A 32 4.50 2.07 -3.12
CA ALA A 32 5.76 1.72 -3.77
C ALA A 32 5.71 1.94 -5.30
N THR A 33 4.59 1.63 -5.96
CA THR A 33 4.42 1.80 -7.42
C THR A 33 3.94 3.19 -7.84
N GLY A 34 3.58 4.04 -6.88
CA GLY A 34 3.19 5.43 -7.14
C GLY A 34 1.77 5.62 -7.66
N HIS A 35 0.84 4.72 -7.34
CA HIS A 35 -0.56 4.79 -7.74
C HIS A 35 -1.35 5.61 -6.70
N THR A 36 -1.20 6.93 -6.75
CA THR A 36 -1.63 7.84 -5.68
C THR A 36 -3.15 7.98 -5.55
N GLU A 37 -3.92 7.79 -6.62
CA GLU A 37 -5.38 7.93 -6.57
C GLU A 37 -6.04 6.71 -5.91
N GLU A 38 -5.62 5.51 -6.31
CA GLU A 38 -6.04 4.25 -5.69
C GLU A 38 -5.58 4.20 -4.22
N LEU A 39 -4.36 4.67 -3.93
CA LEU A 39 -3.82 4.72 -2.57
C LEU A 39 -4.74 5.49 -1.62
N LYS A 40 -5.34 6.62 -2.03
CA LYS A 40 -6.27 7.38 -1.18
C LYS A 40 -7.48 6.53 -0.76
N THR A 41 -8.03 5.75 -1.68
CA THR A 41 -9.17 4.86 -1.41
C THR A 41 -8.78 3.74 -0.46
N HIS A 42 -7.61 3.11 -0.69
CA HIS A 42 -7.13 2.03 0.16
C HIS A 42 -6.72 2.49 1.56
N LEU A 43 -6.20 3.71 1.72
CA LEU A 43 -5.91 4.30 3.03
C LEU A 43 -7.20 4.51 3.85
N ARG A 44 -8.29 4.97 3.23
CA ARG A 44 -9.60 5.08 3.90
C ARG A 44 -10.12 3.71 4.34
N GLY A 45 -9.99 2.71 3.47
CA GLY A 45 -10.34 1.32 3.81
C GLY A 45 -9.51 0.78 4.97
N ALA A 46 -8.20 1.06 4.99
CA ALA A 46 -7.31 0.66 6.06
C ALA A 46 -7.69 1.29 7.41
N LEU A 47 -8.05 2.57 7.43
CA LEU A 47 -8.55 3.24 8.65
C LEU A 47 -9.83 2.57 9.17
N ASN A 48 -10.76 2.21 8.28
CA ASN A 48 -11.98 1.49 8.66
C ASN A 48 -11.71 0.08 9.20
N LEU A 49 -10.56 -0.52 8.87
CA LEU A 49 -10.09 -1.81 9.40
C LEU A 49 -9.31 -1.65 10.71
N GLY A 50 -9.30 -0.45 11.31
CA GLY A 50 -8.70 -0.19 12.61
C GLY A 50 -7.18 0.04 12.56
N TRP A 51 -6.64 0.42 11.41
CA TRP A 51 -5.30 1.02 11.36
C TRP A 51 -5.35 2.46 11.84
N THR A 52 -4.33 2.89 12.57
CA THR A 52 -4.13 4.29 12.95
C THR A 52 -3.33 5.03 11.87
N LEU A 53 -3.42 6.36 11.87
CA LEU A 53 -2.60 7.18 10.98
C LEU A 53 -1.10 6.96 11.20
N ASP A 54 -0.67 6.74 12.44
CA ASP A 54 0.74 6.56 12.78
C ASP A 54 1.26 5.21 12.30
N GLU A 55 0.51 4.12 12.49
CA GLU A 55 0.88 2.81 11.92
C GLU A 55 0.98 2.85 10.39
N LEU A 56 0.05 3.56 9.72
CA LEU A 56 0.09 3.71 8.26
C LEU A 56 1.29 4.55 7.82
N ARG A 57 1.66 5.61 8.55
CA ARG A 57 2.87 6.40 8.29
C ARG A 57 4.12 5.53 8.38
N GLU A 58 4.27 4.76 9.45
CA GLU A 58 5.41 3.85 9.65
C GLU A 58 5.50 2.81 8.53
N ALA A 59 4.36 2.23 8.12
CA ALA A 59 4.32 1.30 7.00
C ALA A 59 4.73 1.96 5.67
N LEU A 60 4.30 3.20 5.42
CA LEU A 60 4.65 3.93 4.20
C LEU A 60 6.13 4.35 4.17
N LEU A 61 6.76 4.61 5.32
CA LEU A 61 8.21 4.85 5.39
C LEU A 61 9.03 3.65 4.89
N GLN A 62 8.55 2.42 5.10
CA GLN A 62 9.17 1.21 4.57
C GLN A 62 9.11 1.09 3.04
N THR A 63 8.30 1.91 2.36
CA THR A 63 8.23 1.96 0.88
C THR A 63 9.19 2.97 0.26
N ALA A 64 9.82 3.84 1.06
CA ALA A 64 10.84 4.78 0.57
C ALA A 64 12.08 4.08 -0.01
N PRO A 65 12.62 2.99 0.58
CA PRO A 65 13.75 2.26 0.01
C PRO A 65 13.46 1.66 -1.37
N THR A 66 12.23 1.19 -1.62
CA THR A 66 11.86 0.54 -2.88
C THR A 66 11.77 1.52 -4.05
N ARG A 67 11.56 2.81 -3.79
CA ARG A 67 11.62 3.88 -4.78
C ARG A 67 13.06 4.32 -5.12
N GLY A 68 14.04 3.68 -4.50
CA GLY A 68 15.41 4.16 -4.42
C GLY A 68 15.51 5.26 -3.38
N PHE A 69 16.41 5.09 -2.41
CA PHE A 69 17.11 6.25 -1.84
C PHE A 69 17.44 7.15 -3.04
N PRO A 70 17.11 8.46 -3.03
CA PRO A 70 17.52 9.30 -4.14
C PRO A 70 19.02 9.05 -4.30
N ARG A 71 19.44 8.60 -5.49
CA ARG A 71 20.84 8.74 -5.88
C ARG A 71 21.11 10.24 -5.85
N LEU A 72 21.47 10.73 -4.66
CA LEU A 72 22.11 12.00 -4.41
C LEU A 72 23.55 11.89 -4.93
N THR A 73 23.71 11.44 -6.17
CA THR A 73 24.87 11.82 -6.96
C THR A 73 24.61 13.26 -7.36
N ARG A 74 24.94 14.17 -6.44
CA ARG A 74 25.16 15.56 -6.77
C ARG A 74 26.22 15.61 -7.86
N ARG A 75 25.85 16.06 -9.06
CA ARG A 75 26.76 16.88 -9.84
C ARG A 75 26.00 18.04 -10.45
N SER A 76 26.01 19.15 -9.70
CA SER A 76 26.08 20.48 -10.29
C SER A 76 27.24 20.50 -11.28
N ARG A 77 27.02 20.96 -12.52
CA ARG A 77 27.78 22.03 -13.18
C ARG A 77 27.53 22.05 -14.70
N HIS A 78 27.28 23.28 -15.14
CA HIS A 78 27.18 23.84 -16.50
C HIS A 78 25.88 23.57 -17.25
#